data_AF-A0A1E3BQG3-F1
#
_entry.id   AF-A0A1E3BQG3-F1
#
_cell.length_a   1.000
_cell.length_b   1.000
_cell.length_c   1.000
_cell.angle_alpha   90.00
_cell.angle_beta   90.00
_cell.angle_gamma   90.00
#
_symmetry.space_group_name_H-M   'P 1'
#
loop_
_entity.id
_entity.type
_entity.pdbx_description
1 polymer ?
#
loop_
_entity_poly.entity_id
_entity_poly.type
_entity_poly.pdbx_seq_one_letter_code
_entity_poly.pdbx_strand_id
1 'polypeptide(L)' 'MYRTVPRMAGFAFRENRVPYYQRLFQRHDGQRQWWKTSRSGYIMYPYLISVYGMGAATLYALGRMVFGHKTWI' A
#
# COMPACT_ATOMS: atom_id res chain seq x y z
N MET A 1 -19.41 37.13 -6.18
CA MET A 1 -20.62 36.39 -5.72
C MET A 1 -20.95 35.35 -6.81
N TYR A 2 -20.39 34.15 -6.73
CA TYR A 2 -20.64 33.11 -7.76
C TYR A 2 -21.84 32.25 -7.33
N ARG A 3 -23.04 32.67 -7.77
CA ARG A 3 -24.26 31.85 -7.73
C ARG A 3 -24.20 30.86 -8.91
N THR A 4 -24.50 29.59 -8.61
CA THR A 4 -24.88 28.51 -9.53
C THR A 4 -23.82 27.91 -10.47
N VAL A 5 -22.76 27.31 -9.92
CA VAL A 5 -22.04 26.21 -10.60
C VAL A 5 -22.62 24.88 -10.11
N PRO A 6 -22.90 23.89 -10.99
CA PRO A 6 -23.42 22.60 -10.55
C PRO A 6 -22.42 21.98 -9.58
N ARG A 7 -22.90 21.51 -8.42
CA ARG A 7 -22.10 20.81 -7.41
C ARG A 7 -21.55 19.52 -8.04
N MET A 8 -20.41 19.60 -8.73
CA MET A 8 -19.62 18.43 -9.07
C MET A 8 -19.13 17.84 -7.75
N ALA A 9 -19.85 16.83 -7.28
CA ALA A 9 -19.55 16.11 -6.06
C ALA A 9 -18.10 15.58 -6.15
N GLY A 10 -17.25 15.99 -5.20
CA GLY A 10 -15.94 15.37 -4.97
C GLY A 10 -14.73 16.29 -5.03
N PHE A 11 -14.71 17.30 -5.91
CA PHE A 11 -13.50 18.12 -6.14
C PHE A 11 -13.65 19.61 -5.85
N ALA A 12 -14.86 20.17 -5.91
CA ALA A 12 -15.07 21.63 -5.79
C ALA A 12 -14.96 22.18 -4.35
N PHE A 13 -15.16 21.35 -3.32
CA PHE A 13 -15.15 21.76 -1.90
C PHE A 13 -14.15 20.99 -1.02
N ARG A 14 -13.21 20.26 -1.62
CA ARG A 14 -12.19 19.54 -0.86
C ARG A 14 -11.01 20.47 -0.58
N GLU A 15 -10.66 20.63 0.69
CA GLU A 15 -9.47 21.38 1.09
C GLU A 15 -8.21 20.84 0.39
N ASN A 16 -7.39 21.74 -0.13
CA ASN A 16 -6.16 21.37 -0.81
C ASN A 16 -5.11 20.86 0.19
N ARG A 17 -4.95 19.54 0.24
CA ARG A 17 -3.94 18.87 1.09
C ARG A 17 -2.60 18.62 0.38
N VAL A 18 -2.40 19.11 -0.85
CA VAL A 18 -1.15 18.91 -1.59
C VAL A 18 0.07 19.41 -0.80
N PRO A 19 0.08 20.64 -0.24
CA PRO A 19 1.23 21.11 0.54
C PRO A 19 1.51 20.26 1.78
N TYR A 20 0.45 19.69 2.39
CA TYR A 20 0.60 18.77 3.52
C TYR A 20 1.35 17.50 3.10
N TYR A 21 0.93 16.86 2.01
CA TYR A 21 1.60 15.65 1.53
C TYR A 21 3.01 15.94 0.99
N GLN A 22 3.24 17.09 0.35
CA GLN A 22 4.58 17.50 -0.06
C GLN A 22 5.53 17.57 1.14
N ARG A 23 5.13 18.24 2.23
CA ARG A 23 5.92 18.29 3.48
C ARG A 23 6.13 16.90 4.09
N LEU A 24 5.10 16.04 4.09
CA LEU A 24 5.18 14.68 4.63
C LEU A 24 6.17 13.81 3.84
N PHE A 25 6.09 13.82 2.52
CA PHE A 25 6.89 12.96 1.65
C PHE A 25 8.31 13.47 1.43
N GLN A 26 8.51 14.80 1.42
CA GLN A 26 9.83 15.42 1.26
C GLN A 26 10.60 15.53 2.58
N ARG A 27 10.01 15.13 3.72
CA ARG A 27 10.74 15.09 4.99
C ARG A 27 11.91 14.09 4.92
N HIS A 28 13.12 14.54 5.25
CA HIS A 28 14.33 13.70 5.29
C HIS A 28 14.43 12.89 6.58
N ASP A 29 13.43 12.06 6.86
CA ASP A 29 13.33 11.21 8.05
C ASP A 29 13.90 9.79 7.86
N GLY A 30 14.51 9.51 6.70
CA GLY A 30 15.07 8.20 6.36
C GLY A 30 14.03 7.10 6.14
N GLN A 31 12.73 7.41 6.26
CA GLN A 31 11.68 6.42 6.06
C GLN A 31 11.40 6.20 4.58
N ARG A 32 11.15 4.94 4.21
CA ARG A 32 10.71 4.60 2.85
C ARG A 32 9.36 5.24 2.55
N GLN A 33 9.15 5.62 1.30
CA GLN A 33 7.96 6.33 0.84
C GLN A 33 6.65 5.66 1.26
N TRP A 34 6.59 4.33 1.20
CA TRP A 34 5.39 3.55 1.53
C TRP A 34 5.10 3.45 3.03
N TRP A 35 6.01 3.85 3.91
CA TRP A 35 5.83 3.86 5.38
C TRP A 35 5.47 5.23 5.96
N LYS A 36 5.49 6.31 5.17
CA LYS A 36 5.39 7.70 5.67
C LYS A 36 4.02 8.14 6.19
N THR A 37 2.93 7.43 5.86
CA THR A 37 1.58 7.84 6.29
C THR A 37 1.13 7.06 7.51
N SER A 38 0.29 7.64 8.39
CA SER A 38 -0.25 6.93 9.56
C SER A 38 -0.98 5.62 9.22
N ARG A 39 -1.62 5.56 8.05
CA ARG A 39 -2.31 4.37 7.54
C ARG A 39 -1.37 3.34 6.92
N SER A 40 -0.12 3.71 6.63
CA SER A 40 0.82 2.85 5.93
C SER A 40 1.00 1.52 6.65
N GLY A 41 1.14 1.50 7.97
CA GLY A 41 1.30 0.25 8.72
C GLY A 41 0.14 -0.72 8.56
N TYR A 42 -1.10 -0.23 8.69
CA TYR A 42 -2.30 -1.05 8.54
C TYR A 42 -2.44 -1.70 7.16
N ILE A 43 -1.86 -1.10 6.12
CA ILE A 43 -1.89 -1.62 4.76
C ILE A 43 -0.65 -2.48 4.47
N MET A 44 0.53 -2.03 4.91
CA MET A 44 1.80 -2.67 4.62
C MET A 44 1.98 -3.98 5.38
N TYR A 45 1.55 -4.08 6.64
CA TYR A 45 1.68 -5.33 7.39
C TYR A 45 0.96 -6.52 6.73
N PRO A 46 -0.36 -6.45 6.42
CA PRO A 46 -1.04 -7.57 5.78
C PRO A 46 -0.48 -7.85 4.38
N TYR A 47 -0.09 -6.81 3.63
CA TYR A 47 0.57 -6.99 2.33
C TYR A 47 1.88 -7.77 2.45
N LEU A 48 2.78 -7.35 3.35
CA LEU A 48 4.08 -8.00 3.53
C LEU A 48 3.93 -9.44 4.04
N ILE A 49 3.03 -9.69 4.99
CA ILE A 49 2.75 -11.04 5.48
C ILE A 49 2.26 -11.94 4.33
N SER A 50 1.36 -11.43 3.49
CA SER A 50 0.81 -12.19 2.36
C SER A 50 1.88 -12.51 1.33
N VAL A 51 2.71 -11.53 0.96
CA VAL A 51 3.77 -11.71 -0.04
C VAL A 51 4.84 -12.67 0.46
N TYR A 52 5.36 -12.48 1.67
CA TYR A 52 6.39 -13.37 2.23
C TYR A 52 5.84 -14.76 2.53
N GLY A 53 4.61 -14.85 3.06
CA GLY A 53 3.96 -16.13 3.33
C GLY A 53 3.72 -16.92 2.04
N MET A 54 3.24 -16.28 0.99
CA MET A 54 3.04 -16.92 -0.32
C MET A 54 4.36 -17.27 -1.00
N GLY A 55 5.38 -16.41 -0.88
CA GLY A 55 6.74 -16.69 -1.35
C GLY A 55 7.32 -17.94 -0.68
N ALA A 56 7.23 -18.05 0.64
CA ALA A 56 7.67 -19.24 1.36
C ALA A 56 6.87 -20.50 0.97
N ALA A 57 5.54 -20.39 0.86
CA ALA A 57 4.68 -21.51 0.47
C ALA A 57 4.99 -22.02 -0.94
N THR A 58 5.21 -21.11 -1.90
CA THR A 58 5.55 -21.47 -3.28
C THR A 58 6.94 -22.10 -3.38
N LEU A 59 7.93 -21.57 -2.66
CA LEU A 59 9.28 -22.17 -2.59
C LEU A 59 9.24 -23.57 -1.96
N TYR A 60 8.42 -23.78 -0.92
CA TYR A 60 8.21 -25.11 -0.34
C TYR A 60 7.57 -26.07 -1.36
N ALA A 61 6.50 -25.66 -2.02
CA ALA A 61 5.84 -26.48 -3.04
C ALA A 61 6.77 -26.81 -4.22
N LEU A 62 7.59 -25.86 -4.66
CA LEU A 62 8.62 -26.08 -5.68
C LEU A 62 9.65 -27.10 -5.23
N GLY A 63 10.18 -26.97 -4.00
CA GLY A 63 11.12 -27.94 -3.44
C GLY A 63 10.50 -29.35 -3.39
N ARG A 64 9.25 -29.46 -2.96
CA ARG A 64 8.51 -30.73 -2.93
C ARG A 64 8.33 -31.32 -4.34
N MET A 65 8.02 -30.50 -5.34
CA MET A 65 7.94 -30.95 -6.75
C MET A 65 9.27 -31.48 -7.27
N VAL A 66 10.39 -30.84 -6.93
CA VAL A 66 11.74 -31.34 -7.29
C VAL A 66 11.99 -32.73 -6.70
N PHE A 67 11.50 -33.01 -5.49
CA PHE A 67 11.56 -34.33 -4.87
C PHE A 67 10.43 -35.29 -5.29
N GLY A 68 9.60 -34.93 -6.29
CA GLY A 68 8.55 -35.78 -6.84
C GLY A 68 7.22 -35.77 -6.06
N HIS A 69 7.10 -34.97 -5.01
CA HIS A 69 5.84 -34.82 -4.28
C HIS A 69 4.92 -33.82 -5.00
N LYS A 70 3.70 -34.25 -5.34
CA LYS A 70 2.73 -33.45 -6.11
C LYS A 70 1.79 -32.60 -5.23
N THR A 71 1.84 -32.79 -3.92
CA THR A 71 0.94 -32.19 -2.93
C THR A 71 1.71 -31.53 -1.78
N TRP A 72 0.99 -30.80 -0.95
CA TRP A 72 1.52 -30.07 0.21
C TRP A 72 1.95 -31.00 1.36
N ILE A 73 1.35 -32.19 1.43
CA ILE A 73 1.66 -33.29 2.35
C ILE A 73 2.46 -34.36 1.63
#